data_AF-A0A519GPX2-F1
#
_entry.id   AF-A0A519GPX2-F1
#
_cell.length_a   1.000
_cell.length_b   1.000
_cell.length_c   1.000
_cell.angle_alpha   90.00
_cell.angle_beta   90.00
_cell.angle_gamma   90.00
#
_symmetry.space_group_name_H-M   'P 1'
#
loop_
_entity.id
_entity.type
_entity.pdbx_description
1 polymer ?
#
loop_
_entity_poly.entity_id
_entity_poly.type
_entity_poly.pdbx_seq_one_letter_code
_entity_poly.pdbx_strand_id
1 'polypeptide(L)'
;MIASIATQPTPDARTAPREFLEHLYRVAVERALPLASMGAHLPRPPRGRTLVLGAGKAGGSMAQALEALWPADAPLSGLVVTRYDHVPPRPEGLKQRIEVVEASHPVPDEA
;
A
#
# COMPACT_ATOMS: atom_id res chain seq x y z
N MET A 1 -0.97 -5.07 -13.96
CA MET A 1 -2.08 -4.20 -13.55
C MET A 1 -3.20 -5.07 -13.02
N ILE A 2 -3.60 -4.91 -11.77
CA ILE A 2 -4.85 -5.51 -11.26
C ILE A 2 -5.95 -4.53 -11.68
N ALA A 3 -6.90 -4.97 -12.50
CA ALA A 3 -8.03 -4.13 -12.87
C ALA A 3 -8.83 -3.77 -11.60
N SER A 4 -9.19 -2.49 -11.45
CA SER A 4 -9.92 -2.02 -10.26
C SER A 4 -11.30 -2.66 -10.22
N ILE A 5 -11.62 -3.33 -9.10
CA ILE A 5 -12.90 -4.04 -8.91
C ILE A 5 -14.03 -3.02 -8.79
N ALA A 6 -13.72 -1.80 -8.32
CA ALA A 6 -14.66 -0.68 -8.28
C ALA A 6 -15.18 -0.22 -9.65
N THR A 7 -14.53 -0.63 -10.76
CA THR A 7 -15.01 -0.31 -12.13
C THR A 7 -15.87 -1.39 -12.76
N GLN A 8 -16.04 -2.54 -12.09
CA GLN A 8 -16.90 -3.63 -12.57
C GLN A 8 -18.36 -3.38 -12.17
N PRO A 9 -19.33 -3.78 -13.00
CA PRO A 9 -20.74 -3.69 -12.65
C PRO A 9 -21.05 -4.54 -11.42
N THR A 10 -21.80 -3.96 -10.48
CA THR A 10 -22.24 -4.65 -9.26
C THR A 10 -23.27 -5.74 -9.60
N PRO A 11 -23.09 -7.01 -9.18
CA PRO A 11 -24.06 -8.08 -9.40
C PRO A 11 -25.42 -7.79 -8.73
N ASP A 12 -26.52 -8.35 -9.24
CA ASP A 12 -27.84 -8.18 -8.62
C ASP A 12 -27.97 -9.10 -7.39
N ALA A 13 -28.25 -8.51 -6.23
CA ALA A 13 -28.43 -9.23 -4.96
C ALA A 13 -29.57 -10.26 -4.97
N ARG A 14 -30.58 -10.11 -5.84
CA ARG A 14 -31.73 -11.01 -5.93
C ARG A 14 -31.46 -12.24 -6.80
N THR A 15 -30.71 -12.07 -7.89
CA THR A 15 -30.44 -13.15 -8.86
C THR A 15 -29.09 -13.81 -8.64
N ALA A 16 -28.12 -13.11 -8.02
CA ALA A 16 -26.76 -13.58 -7.77
C ALA A 16 -26.23 -13.13 -6.38
N PRO A 17 -26.86 -13.54 -5.26
CA PRO A 17 -26.55 -13.03 -3.92
C PRO A 17 -25.09 -13.29 -3.47
N ARG A 18 -24.52 -14.45 -3.81
CA ARG A 18 -23.12 -14.77 -3.47
C ARG A 18 -22.15 -13.82 -4.18
N GLU A 19 -22.31 -13.66 -5.49
CA GLU A 19 -21.45 -12.80 -6.30
C GLU A 19 -21.56 -11.34 -5.86
N PHE A 20 -22.76 -10.89 -5.52
CA PHE A 20 -22.99 -9.57 -4.94
C PHE A 20 -22.19 -9.37 -3.65
N LEU A 21 -22.26 -10.30 -2.69
CA LEU A 21 -21.52 -10.20 -1.43
C LEU A 21 -20.01 -10.28 -1.63
N GLU A 22 -19.53 -11.15 -2.53
CA GLU A 22 -18.12 -11.24 -2.87
C GLU A 22 -17.62 -9.96 -3.55
N HIS A 23 -18.43 -9.33 -4.40
CA HIS A 23 -18.13 -8.04 -5.01
C HIS A 23 -18.00 -6.95 -3.94
N LEU A 24 -18.96 -6.84 -3.01
CA LEU A 24 -18.89 -5.87 -1.90
C LEU A 24 -17.64 -6.08 -1.03
N TYR A 25 -17.33 -7.33 -0.69
CA TYR A 25 -16.12 -7.68 0.05
C TYR A 25 -14.86 -7.22 -0.68
N ARG A 26 -14.75 -7.54 -1.97
CA ARG A 26 -13.59 -7.16 -2.80
C ARG A 26 -13.43 -5.64 -2.89
N VAL A 27 -14.52 -4.91 -3.10
CA VAL A 27 -14.51 -3.43 -3.12
C VAL A 27 -14.02 -2.88 -1.77
N ALA A 28 -14.51 -3.43 -0.65
CA ALA A 28 -14.07 -3.01 0.68
C ALA A 28 -12.58 -3.28 0.92
N VAL A 29 -12.09 -4.46 0.54
CA VAL A 29 -10.67 -4.83 0.65
C VAL A 29 -9.80 -3.93 -0.23
N GLU A 30 -10.17 -3.74 -1.51
CA GLU A 30 -9.43 -2.85 -2.43
C GLU A 30 -9.34 -1.44 -1.85
N ARG A 31 -10.44 -0.92 -1.29
CA ARG A 31 -10.46 0.43 -0.70
C ARG A 31 -9.56 0.55 0.54
N ALA A 32 -9.34 -0.54 1.27
CA ALA A 32 -8.45 -0.59 2.42
C ALA A 32 -6.97 -0.73 2.03
N LEU A 33 -6.63 -0.98 0.75
CA LEU A 33 -5.24 -1.08 0.32
C LEU A 33 -4.55 0.30 0.30
N PRO A 34 -3.25 0.38 0.67
CA PRO A 34 -2.51 1.64 0.69
C PRO A 34 -2.52 2.41 -0.63
N LEU A 35 -2.30 1.72 -1.76
CA LEU A 35 -2.23 2.36 -3.07
C LEU A 35 -3.56 3.02 -3.49
N ALA A 36 -4.70 2.45 -3.08
CA ALA A 36 -6.03 2.94 -3.44
C ALA A 36 -6.49 4.14 -2.60
N SER A 37 -5.93 4.31 -1.39
CA SER A 37 -6.44 5.26 -0.39
C SER A 37 -5.45 6.38 -0.04
N MET A 38 -4.15 6.10 0.02
CA MET A 38 -3.15 7.05 0.54
C MET A 38 -3.07 8.35 -0.25
N GLY A 39 -3.23 8.31 -1.58
CA GLY A 39 -3.03 9.47 -2.46
C GLY A 39 -3.86 10.70 -2.08
N ALA A 40 -5.07 10.50 -1.56
CA ALA A 40 -5.95 11.59 -1.13
C ALA A 40 -5.46 12.31 0.14
N HIS A 41 -4.53 11.70 0.88
CA HIS A 41 -4.04 12.19 2.16
C HIS A 41 -2.58 12.66 2.09
N LEU A 42 -1.90 12.45 0.96
CA LEU A 42 -0.52 12.89 0.80
C LEU A 42 -0.46 14.40 0.62
N PRO A 43 0.42 15.11 1.35
CA PRO A 43 0.66 16.51 1.08
C PRO A 43 1.40 16.69 -0.26
N ARG A 44 1.42 17.92 -0.77
CA ARG A 44 2.36 18.27 -1.84
C ARG A 44 3.80 18.13 -1.32
N PRO A 45 4.78 17.72 -2.16
CA PRO A 45 6.16 17.63 -1.72
C PRO A 45 6.67 18.96 -1.15
N PRO A 46 7.24 18.97 0.07
CA PRO A 46 7.85 20.16 0.63
C PRO A 46 9.15 20.53 -0.13
N ARG A 47 9.69 21.71 0.15
CA ARG A 47 11.02 22.09 -0.35
C ARG A 47 12.08 21.19 0.28
N GLY A 48 13.05 20.76 -0.53
CA GLY A 48 14.17 19.92 -0.06
C GLY A 48 13.84 18.42 -0.03
N ARG A 49 14.45 17.71 0.92
CA ARG A 49 14.34 16.25 1.04
C ARG A 49 13.16 15.85 1.92
N THR A 50 12.33 14.93 1.42
CA THR A 50 11.30 14.25 2.22
C THR A 50 11.90 13.00 2.86
N LEU A 51 11.86 12.92 4.19
CA LEU A 51 12.24 11.74 4.95
C LEU A 51 10.99 10.95 5.35
N VAL A 52 10.98 9.65 5.06
CA VAL A 52 9.90 8.73 5.44
C VAL A 52 10.37 7.83 6.56
N LEU A 53 9.62 7.81 7.65
CA LEU A 53 9.79 6.85 8.75
C LEU A 53 8.47 6.11 8.91
N GLY A 54 8.52 4.79 9.01
CA GLY A 54 7.32 3.98 9.19
C GLY A 54 7.58 2.70 9.96
N ALA A 55 6.54 2.21 10.63
CA ALA A 55 6.54 0.93 11.29
C ALA A 55 5.14 0.31 11.22
N GLY A 56 5.06 -1.01 11.05
CA GLY A 56 3.81 -1.76 11.15
C GLY A 56 3.65 -2.83 10.07
N LYS A 57 2.66 -3.72 10.24
CA LYS A 57 2.43 -4.87 9.34
C LYS A 57 2.16 -4.49 7.88
N ALA A 58 1.60 -3.30 7.66
CA ALA A 58 1.38 -2.74 6.32
C ALA A 58 2.55 -1.87 5.83
N GLY A 59 3.63 -1.74 6.60
CA GLY A 59 4.73 -0.81 6.31
C GLY A 59 5.32 -1.02 4.92
N GLY A 60 5.59 -2.28 4.55
CA GLY A 60 6.13 -2.60 3.22
C GLY A 60 5.22 -2.18 2.06
N SER A 61 3.91 -2.45 2.15
CA SER A 61 2.95 -2.06 1.11
C SER A 61 2.66 -0.56 1.09
N MET A 62 2.67 0.11 2.25
CA MET A 62 2.56 1.57 2.34
C MET A 62 3.79 2.27 1.77
N ALA A 63 4.99 1.75 1.99
CA ALA A 63 6.23 2.29 1.42
C ALA A 63 6.20 2.22 -0.11
N GLN A 64 5.84 1.07 -0.68
CA GLN A 64 5.70 0.93 -2.15
C GLN A 64 4.59 1.81 -2.72
N ALA A 65 3.45 1.94 -2.02
CA ALA A 65 2.38 2.85 -2.42
C ALA A 65 2.84 4.32 -2.43
N LEU A 66 3.59 4.74 -1.40
CA LEU A 66 4.17 6.08 -1.38
C LEU A 66 5.19 6.28 -2.50
N GLU A 67 6.07 5.30 -2.76
CA GLU A 67 7.01 5.36 -3.88
C GLU A 67 6.31 5.55 -5.24
N ALA A 68 5.14 4.93 -5.42
CA ALA A 68 4.36 5.03 -6.65
C ALA A 68 3.56 6.35 -6.76
N LEU A 69 3.06 6.87 -5.64
CA LEU A 69 2.21 8.07 -5.60
C LEU A 69 3.02 9.37 -5.48
N TRP A 70 4.23 9.31 -4.92
CA TRP A 70 5.09 10.48 -4.75
C TRP A 70 5.80 10.82 -6.06
N PRO A 71 5.90 12.10 -6.46
CA PRO A 71 6.54 12.48 -7.72
C PRO A 71 7.92 11.83 -7.90
N ALA A 72 8.17 11.26 -9.07
CA ALA A 72 9.34 10.42 -9.32
C ALA A 72 10.67 11.17 -9.09
N ASP A 73 10.70 12.44 -9.48
CA ASP A 73 11.88 13.31 -9.39
C ASP A 73 11.99 14.06 -8.05
N ALA A 74 10.97 13.98 -7.18
CA ALA A 74 11.03 14.61 -5.86
C ALA A 74 11.97 13.82 -4.94
N PRO A 75 12.89 14.50 -4.22
CA PRO A 75 13.82 13.83 -3.32
C PRO A 75 13.07 13.16 -2.16
N LEU A 76 13.13 11.83 -2.13
CA LEU A 76 12.50 10.97 -1.13
C LEU A 76 13.52 9.93 -0.67
N SER A 77 13.63 9.76 0.64
CA SER A 77 14.43 8.69 1.27
C SER A 77 13.77 8.27 2.58
N GLY A 78 14.13 7.12 3.13
CA GLY A 78 13.57 6.73 4.42
C GLY A 78 13.86 5.30 4.82
N LEU A 79 13.30 4.93 5.97
CA LEU A 79 13.34 3.58 6.53
C LEU A 79 11.94 3.19 7.02
N VAL A 80 11.51 1.98 6.69
CA VAL A 80 10.25 1.41 7.17
C VAL A 80 10.51 0.02 7.73
N VAL A 81 10.02 -0.24 8.94
CA VAL A 81 10.08 -1.55 9.59
C VAL A 81 8.75 -2.27 9.42
N THR A 82 8.76 -3.50 8.92
CA THR A 82 7.60 -4.42 8.93
C THR A 82 7.95 -5.70 9.69
N ARG A 83 7.00 -6.61 9.83
CA ARG A 83 7.29 -7.93 10.41
C ARG A 83 7.94 -8.85 9.38
N TYR A 84 8.62 -9.91 9.82
CA TYR A 84 9.15 -10.93 8.92
C TYR A 84 8.09 -11.49 7.94
N ASP A 85 8.56 -11.76 6.72
CA ASP A 85 7.79 -12.29 5.59
C ASP A 85 6.60 -11.41 5.17
N HIS A 86 6.64 -10.10 5.47
CA HIS A 86 5.56 -9.15 5.15
C HIS A 86 5.98 -8.03 4.20
N VAL A 87 7.19 -8.08 3.63
CA VAL A 87 7.51 -7.24 2.47
C VAL A 87 6.81 -7.80 1.22
N PRO A 88 5.88 -7.05 0.58
CA PRO A 88 5.20 -7.53 -0.61
C PRO A 88 6.14 -7.53 -1.83
N PRO A 89 5.88 -8.39 -2.84
CA PRO A 89 6.62 -8.35 -4.09
C PRO A 89 6.62 -6.95 -4.69
N ARG A 90 7.81 -6.44 -5.02
CA ARG A 90 7.93 -5.10 -5.59
C ARG A 90 7.42 -5.09 -7.04
N PRO A 91 6.52 -4.16 -7.42
CA PRO A 91 6.11 -4.00 -8.80
C PRO A 91 7.29 -3.70 -9.74
N GLU A 92 7.25 -4.28 -10.93
CA GLU A 92 8.25 -4.01 -11.97
C GLU A 92 8.30 -2.51 -12.31
N GLY A 93 9.51 -1.96 -12.42
CA GLY A 93 9.74 -0.55 -12.71
C GLY A 93 9.54 0.42 -11.55
N LEU A 94 9.05 -0.04 -10.38
CA LEU A 94 8.95 0.80 -9.20
C LEU A 94 10.33 1.02 -8.57
N LYS A 95 10.84 2.26 -8.67
CA LYS A 95 12.13 2.65 -8.08
C LYS A 95 12.05 2.60 -6.55
N GLN A 96 12.95 1.82 -5.95
CA GLN A 96 13.15 1.84 -4.50
C GLN A 96 13.87 3.14 -4.08
N ARG A 97 13.25 3.87 -3.17
CA ARG A 97 13.73 5.11 -2.53
C ARG A 97 13.68 5.00 -1.00
N ILE A 98 12.85 4.11 -0.47
CA ILE A 98 12.66 3.86 0.96
C ILE A 98 13.24 2.47 1.27
N GLU A 99 14.12 2.40 2.27
CA GLU A 99 14.61 1.14 2.80
C GLU A 99 13.49 0.47 3.60
N VAL A 100 13.30 -0.84 3.37
CA VAL A 100 12.31 -1.62 4.10
C VAL A 100 13.03 -2.77 4.78
N VAL A 101 12.95 -2.82 6.09
CA VAL A 101 13.56 -3.86 6.93
C VAL A 101 12.48 -4.63 7.67
N GLU A 102 12.81 -5.83 8.12
CA GLU A 102 11.91 -6.70 8.86
C GLU A 102 12.43 -6.90 10.29
N ALA A 103 11.51 -6.93 11.26
CA ALA A 103 11.80 -7.19 12.66
C ALA A 103 10.71 -8.09 13.28
N SER A 104 10.95 -8.64 14.47
CA SER A 104 10.01 -9.58 15.09
C SER A 104 8.72 -8.91 15.61
N HIS A 105 7.61 -9.66 15.53
CA HIS A 105 6.33 -9.33 16.16
C HIS A 105 5.58 -10.63 16.53
N PRO A 106 5.07 -10.79 17.76
CA PRO A 106 4.76 -9.72 18.72
C PRO A 106 5.87 -9.35 19.71
N VAL A 107 6.89 -10.19 19.86
CA VAL A 107 8.01 -9.95 20.81
C VAL A 107 9.18 -9.33 20.04
N PRO A 108 9.73 -8.17 20.46
CA PRO A 108 10.87 -7.52 19.80
C PRO A 108 12.15 -8.36 19.81
N ASP A 109 13.00 -8.14 18.82
CA ASP A 109 14.35 -8.69 18.67
C ASP A 109 15.39 -7.57 18.44
N GLU A 110 16.61 -7.93 18.04
CA GLU A 110 17.73 -6.98 17.86
C GLU A 110 17.71 -6.20 16.53
N ALA A 111 16.77 -6.55 15.64
CA ALA A 111 16.61 -5.93 14.32
C ALA A 111 16.11 -4.47 14.39
#